data_AF-A0A090U583-F1
#
_entry.id   AF-A0A090U583-F1
#
_cell.length_a   1.000
_cell.length_b   1.000
_cell.length_c   1.000
_cell.angle_alpha   90.00
_cell.angle_beta   90.00
_cell.angle_gamma   90.00
#
_symmetry.space_group_name_H-M   'P 1'
#
loop_
_entity.id
_entity.type
_entity.pdbx_description
1 polymer ?
#
loop_
_entity_poly.entity_id
_entity_poly.type
_entity_poly.pdbx_seq_one_letter_code
_entity_poly.pdbx_strand_id
1 'polypeptide(L)' 'MRVLKFGGSSLADADRFLRAADIIANNAQQEDLAWCYQHQVKQPTN' A
#
# COMPACT_ATOMS: atom_id res chain seq x y z
N MET A 1 -12.08 -5.32 11.78
CA MET A 1 -10.79 -4.59 11.60
C MET A 1 -9.85 -5.38 10.71
N ARG A 2 -9.59 -4.86 9.51
CA ARG A 2 -8.72 -5.47 8.49
C ARG A 2 -7.56 -4.52 8.19
N VAL A 3 -6.37 -5.07 7.91
CA VAL A 3 -5.16 -4.27 7.61
C VAL A 3 -4.74 -4.58 6.19
N LEU A 4 -4.68 -3.54 5.35
CA LEU A 4 -4.18 -3.65 3.97
C LEU A 4 -2.69 -3.30 3.96
N LYS A 5 -1.86 -4.18 3.40
CA LYS A 5 -0.40 -3.98 3.32
C LYS A 5 0.04 -3.82 1.87
N PHE A 6 0.65 -2.68 1.59
CA PHE A 6 1.22 -2.37 0.28
C PHE A 6 2.74 -2.46 0.34
N GLY A 7 3.35 -3.11 -0.65
CA GLY A 7 4.81 -3.18 -0.79
C GLY A 7 5.42 -1.88 -1.32
N GLY A 8 6.74 -1.73 -1.20
CA GLY A 8 7.47 -0.53 -1.63
C GLY A 8 7.31 -0.20 -3.13
N SER A 9 7.22 -1.22 -3.98
CA SER A 9 7.02 -1.08 -5.43
C SER A 9 5.56 -0.78 -5.82
N SER A 10 4.62 -1.02 -4.91
CA SER A 10 3.19 -0.76 -5.12
C SER A 10 2.82 0.71 -4.91
N LEU A 11 3.74 1.53 -4.37
CA LEU A 11 3.58 2.99 -4.23
C LEU A 11 4.76 3.75 -4.87
N ALA A 12 5.49 3.12 -5.79
CA ALA A 12 6.73 3.66 -6.34
C ALA A 12 6.54 4.84 -7.31
N ASP A 13 5.33 5.03 -7.83
CA ASP A 13 4.97 6.13 -8.72
C ASP A 13 3.52 6.59 -8.47
N ALA A 14 3.17 7.79 -8.96
CA ALA A 14 1.91 8.46 -8.66
C ALA A 14 0.68 7.66 -9.16
N ASP A 15 0.78 6.96 -10.28
CA ASP A 15 -0.31 6.13 -10.82
C ASP A 15 -0.60 4.94 -9.90
N ARG A 16 0.46 4.28 -9.42
CA ARG A 16 0.35 3.19 -8.46
C ARG A 16 -0.19 3.63 -7.11
N PHE A 17 0.17 4.83 -6.65
CA PHE A 17 -0.39 5.42 -5.44
C PHE A 17 -1.90 5.67 -5.57
N LEU A 18 -2.35 6.22 -6.71
CA LEU A 18 -3.78 6.44 -6.98
C LEU A 18 -4.55 5.12 -7.03
N ARG A 19 -3.98 4.06 -7.62
CA ARG A 19 -4.58 2.71 -7.57
C ARG A 19 -4.70 2.17 -6.15
N ALA A 20 -3.67 2.34 -5.33
CA ALA A 20 -3.73 1.93 -3.92
C ALA A 20 -4.81 2.72 -3.15
N ALA A 21 -4.95 4.01 -3.42
CA ALA A 21 -5.98 4.86 -2.83
C ALA A 21 -7.40 4.40 -3.22
N ASP A 22 -7.63 4.03 -4.47
CA ASP A 22 -8.92 3.51 -4.95
C ASP A 22 -9.28 2.16 -4.29
N ILE A 23 -8.30 1.27 -4.10
CA ILE A 23 -8.48 0.01 -3.35
C ILE A 23 -8.88 0.31 -1.90
N ILE A 24 -8.22 1.28 -1.25
CA ILE A 24 -8.54 1.67 0.12
C ILE A 24 -9.95 2.25 0.21
N ALA A 25 -10.32 3.17 -0.69
CA ALA A 25 -11.63 3.82 -0.69
C ALA A 25 -12.78 2.82 -0.88
N ASN A 26 -12.63 1.87 -1.79
CA ASN A 26 -13.62 0.81 -2.02
C ASN A 26 -13.76 -0.15 -0.82
N ASN A 27 -12.68 -0.39 -0.06
CA ASN A 27 -12.74 -1.24 1.12
C ASN A 27 -13.15 -0.48 2.40
N ALA A 28 -12.96 0.84 2.46
CA ALA A 28 -13.28 1.67 3.62
C ALA A 28 -14.80 1.79 3.86
N GLN A 29 -15.63 1.54 2.85
CA GLN A 29 -17.08 1.47 3.02
C GLN A 29 -17.55 0.22 3.79
N GLN A 30 -16.66 -0.77 4.04
CA GLN A 30 -17.05 -2.05 4.63
C GLN A 30 -16.63 -2.28 6.08
N GLU A 31 -15.70 -1.52 6.68
CA GLU A 31 -15.33 -1.54 8.12
C GLU A 31 -14.09 -0.66 8.40
N ASP A 32 -13.80 -0.30 9.65
CA ASP A 32 -12.60 0.43 10.09
C ASP A 32 -11.28 -0.19 9.54
N LEU A 33 -10.59 0.56 8.67
CA LEU A 33 -9.35 0.15 8.01
C LEU A 33 -8.14 0.97 8.50
N ALA A 34 -7.05 0.26 8.78
CA ALA A 34 -5.72 0.84 9.01
C ALA A 34 -4.75 0.36 7.91
N TRP A 35 -3.85 1.24 7.44
CA TRP A 35 -2.89 0.96 6.37
C TRP A 35 -1.46 1.31 6.78
N CYS A 36 -0.50 0.48 6.36
CA CYS A 36 0.93 0.67 6.63
C CYS A 36 1.75 0.41 5.34
N TYR A 37 2.66 1.33 5.00
CA TYR A 37 3.62 1.19 3.89
C TYR A 37 4.99 0.70 4.38
N GLN A 38 5.74 0.01 3.50
CA GLN A 38 7.11 -0.42 3.78
C GLN A 38 8.07 0.03 2.68
N HIS A 39 9.10 0.77 3.07
CA HIS A 39 10.26 1.09 2.23
C HIS A 39 11.20 -0.12 2.18
N GLN A 40 11.40 -0.72 1.00
CA GLN A 40 12.38 -1.81 0.83
C GLN A 40 13.75 -1.21 0.47
N VAL A 41 14.69 -1.24 1.42
CA VAL A 41 16.12 -1.08 1.13
C VAL A 41 16.61 -2.40 0.55
N LYS A 42 16.85 -2.44 -0.77
CA LYS A 42 17.43 -3.61 -1.44
C LYS A 42 18.84 -3.82 -0.91
N GLN A 43 19.11 -4.96 -0.26
CA GLN A 43 20.46 -5.31 0.18
C GLN A 43 21.37 -5.47 -1.05
N PRO A 44 22.60 -4.92 -1.03
CA PRO A 44 23.55 -5.13 -2.12
C PRO A 44 23.95 -6.60 -2.13
N THR A 45 23.71 -7.25 -3.27
CA THR A 45 24.25 -8.59 -3.57
C THR A 45 25.77 -8.49 -3.67
N ASN A 46 26.48 -9.31 -2.88
CA ASN A 46 27.91 -9.55 -2.97
C ASN A 46 28.25 -10.39 -4.20
#